data_AF-A6JZP1-F1
#
_entry.id   AF-A6JZP1-F1
#
_cell.length_a   1.000
_cell.length_b   1.000
_cell.length_c   1.000
_cell.angle_alpha   90.00
_cell.angle_beta   90.00
_cell.angle_gamma   90.00
#
_symmetry.space_group_name_H-M   'P 1'
#
loop_
_entity.id
_entity.type
_entity.pdbx_description
1 polymer ?
#
loop_
_entity_poly.entity_id
_entity_poly.type
_entity_poly.pdbx_seq_one_letter_code
_entity_poly.pdbx_strand_id
1 'polypeptide(L)'
;MFYLAAAVSDFYIPVSEMPEHKIHSSGGPLQITMKMVPKMLSPLVKDWAPKAFIVSFKLETDPDIIISRARNALEVYQHQVVVANILESIKSFVIIVTKDSETKLLLSEDEVARGMVIEEKIVDDLRSRHTAFICDRN
;
A
#
# COMPACT_ATOMS: atom_id res chain seq x y z
N MET A 1 4.09 -3.56 -14.53
CA MET A 1 4.15 -3.02 -13.16
C MET A 1 2.77 -3.16 -12.51
N PHE A 2 2.71 -3.49 -11.22
CA PHE A 2 1.51 -3.36 -10.38
C PHE A 2 1.69 -2.16 -9.45
N TYR A 3 0.70 -1.27 -9.41
CA TYR A 3 0.65 -0.10 -8.53
C TYR A 3 -0.57 -0.24 -7.60
N LEU A 4 -0.37 -0.82 -6.42
CA LEU A 4 -1.43 -1.29 -5.54
C LEU A 4 -1.83 -0.22 -4.49
N ALA A 5 -2.47 0.86 -4.95
CA ALA A 5 -2.85 2.00 -4.10
C ALA A 5 -4.24 1.90 -3.45
N ALA A 6 -4.95 0.78 -3.64
CA ALA A 6 -6.28 0.60 -3.07
C ALA A 6 -6.21 0.38 -1.54
N ALA A 7 -7.12 1.02 -0.79
CA ALA A 7 -7.35 0.71 0.61
C ALA A 7 -8.20 -0.57 0.72
N VAL A 8 -7.53 -1.71 0.82
CA VAL A 8 -8.17 -3.03 0.91
C VAL A 8 -8.53 -3.33 2.37
N SER A 9 -9.74 -3.84 2.62
CA SER A 9 -10.18 -4.24 3.96
C SER A 9 -9.32 -5.38 4.51
N ASP A 10 -8.85 -5.25 5.76
CA ASP A 10 -8.12 -6.32 6.46
C ASP A 10 -9.05 -7.41 7.01
N PHE A 11 -10.36 -7.12 7.10
CA PHE A 11 -11.38 -8.01 7.63
C PHE A 11 -12.58 -8.12 6.68
N TYR A 12 -13.24 -9.27 6.68
CA TYR A 12 -14.45 -9.53 5.90
C TYR A 12 -15.41 -10.47 6.64
N ILE A 13 -16.67 -10.51 6.18
CA ILE A 13 -17.66 -11.50 6.62
C ILE A 13 -17.75 -12.58 5.52
N PRO A 14 -17.47 -13.86 5.82
CA PRO A 14 -17.64 -14.94 4.85
C PRO A 14 -19.06 -15.01 4.32
N VAL A 15 -19.24 -15.38 3.05
CA VAL A 15 -20.56 -15.52 2.42
C VAL A 15 -21.47 -16.47 3.21
N SER A 16 -20.89 -17.54 3.78
CA SER A 16 -21.62 -18.50 4.63
C SER A 16 -22.13 -17.92 5.96
N GLU A 17 -21.60 -16.76 6.37
CA GLU A 17 -21.93 -16.06 7.63
C GLU A 17 -22.65 -14.73 7.35
N MET A 18 -22.86 -14.37 6.08
CA MET A 18 -23.46 -13.11 5.67
C MET A 18 -24.99 -13.18 5.83
N PRO A 19 -25.63 -12.27 6.60
CA PRO A 19 -27.08 -12.24 6.73
C PRO A 19 -27.74 -11.89 5.40
N GLU A 20 -28.82 -12.61 5.03
CA GLU A 20 -29.60 -12.30 3.84
C GLU A 20 -30.43 -11.01 3.99
N HIS A 21 -30.85 -10.72 5.23
CA HIS A 21 -31.72 -9.60 5.53
C HIS A 21 -31.03 -8.56 6.41
N LYS A 22 -31.58 -7.34 6.40
CA LYS A 22 -31.11 -6.22 7.22
C LYS A 22 -31.05 -6.62 8.70
N ILE A 23 -29.94 -6.31 9.35
CA ILE A 23 -29.78 -6.50 10.80
C ILE A 23 -30.76 -5.56 11.54
N HIS A 24 -31.58 -6.11 12.42
CA HIS A 24 -32.60 -5.36 13.18
C HIS A 24 -32.03 -4.80 14.50
N SER A 25 -32.50 -3.62 14.91
CA SER A 25 -32.00 -2.87 16.07
C SER A 25 -32.71 -3.20 17.40
N SER A 26 -33.67 -4.12 17.41
CA SER A 26 -34.49 -4.45 18.60
C SER A 26 -33.84 -5.45 19.56
N GLY A 27 -32.72 -6.09 19.17
CA GLY A 27 -32.11 -7.22 19.88
C GLY A 27 -31.06 -6.88 20.92
N GLY A 28 -30.87 -5.60 21.28
CA GLY A 28 -29.78 -5.15 22.15
C GLY A 28 -28.55 -4.63 21.37
N PRO A 29 -27.37 -4.56 21.99
CA PRO A 29 -26.18 -3.99 21.36
C PRO A 29 -25.71 -4.81 20.16
N LEU A 30 -25.27 -4.11 19.10
CA LEU A 30 -24.75 -4.74 17.89
C LEU A 30 -23.35 -5.30 18.13
N GLN A 31 -23.17 -6.60 17.87
CA GLN A 31 -21.86 -7.25 17.83
C GLN A 31 -21.57 -7.73 16.41
N ILE A 32 -20.47 -7.27 15.83
CA ILE A 32 -19.99 -7.71 14.50
C ILE A 32 -18.73 -8.53 14.70
N THR A 33 -18.75 -9.77 14.21
CA THR A 33 -17.56 -10.64 14.15
C THR A 33 -17.11 -10.75 12.70
N MET A 34 -15.82 -10.52 12.44
CA MET A 34 -15.23 -10.56 11.10
C MET A 34 -14.00 -11.45 11.09
N LYS A 35 -13.69 -12.04 9.94
CA LYS A 35 -12.48 -12.83 9.73
C LYS A 35 -11.42 -12.00 9.03
N MET A 36 -10.15 -12.33 9.28
CA MET A 36 -9.02 -11.71 8.56
C MET A 36 -9.06 -12.09 7.08
N VAL A 37 -8.79 -11.11 6.21
CA VAL A 37 -8.65 -11.34 4.78
C VAL A 37 -7.36 -12.12 4.50
N PRO A 38 -7.40 -13.14 3.61
CA PRO A 38 -6.20 -13.84 3.17
C PRO A 38 -5.14 -12.90 2.58
N LYS A 39 -3.87 -13.22 2.76
CA LYS A 39 -2.75 -12.38 2.32
C LYS A 39 -2.52 -12.46 0.79
N MET A 40 -3.36 -11.76 0.03
CA MET A 40 -3.42 -11.85 -1.44
C MET A 40 -2.18 -11.33 -2.18
N LEU A 41 -1.32 -10.52 -1.53
CA LEU A 41 -0.06 -10.10 -2.16
C LEU A 41 0.93 -11.26 -2.33
N SER A 42 0.93 -12.25 -1.44
CA SER A 42 1.88 -13.37 -1.55
C SER A 42 1.67 -14.20 -2.82
N PRO A 43 0.44 -14.64 -3.18
CA PRO A 43 0.18 -15.30 -4.46
C PRO A 43 0.47 -14.41 -5.67
N LEU A 44 0.20 -13.10 -5.59
CA LEU A 44 0.49 -12.17 -6.67
C LEU A 44 1.99 -12.16 -7.02
N VAL A 45 2.84 -12.06 -6.00
CA VAL A 45 4.30 -12.00 -6.16
C VAL A 45 4.88 -13.34 -6.58
N LYS A 46 4.37 -14.46 -6.05
CA LYS A 46 4.98 -15.78 -6.25
C LYS A 46 4.45 -16.51 -7.48
N ASP A 47 3.14 -16.45 -7.71
CA ASP A 47 2.45 -17.36 -8.62
C ASP A 47 1.86 -16.63 -9.83
N TRP A 48 1.17 -15.50 -9.61
CA TRP A 48 0.39 -14.86 -10.67
C TRP A 48 1.23 -13.95 -11.56
N ALA A 49 2.17 -13.20 -10.97
CA ALA A 49 2.99 -12.25 -11.71
C ALA A 49 4.45 -12.16 -11.19
N PRO A 50 5.20 -13.29 -11.11
CA PRO A 50 6.56 -13.31 -10.54
C PRO A 50 7.59 -12.47 -11.31
N LYS A 51 7.29 -12.17 -12.57
CA LYS A 51 8.15 -11.33 -13.42
C LYS A 51 7.84 -9.84 -13.33
N ALA A 52 6.74 -9.44 -12.68
CA ALA A 52 6.32 -8.05 -12.62
C ALA A 52 7.06 -7.27 -11.52
N PHE A 53 7.21 -5.96 -11.75
CA PHE A 53 7.59 -5.00 -10.72
C PHE A 53 6.35 -4.60 -9.92
N ILE A 54 6.34 -4.91 -8.63
CA ILE A 54 5.19 -4.77 -7.73
C ILE A 54 5.49 -3.68 -6.71
N VAL A 55 4.62 -2.67 -6.70
CA VAL A 55 4.61 -1.54 -5.78
C VAL A 55 3.36 -1.63 -4.90
N SER A 56 3.54 -1.66 -3.59
CA SER A 56 2.41 -1.61 -2.63
C SER A 56 2.40 -0.28 -1.87
N PHE A 57 1.25 0.06 -1.30
CA PHE A 57 1.07 1.27 -0.50
C PHE A 57 0.84 0.93 0.96
N LYS A 58 1.46 1.72 1.84
CA LYS A 58 1.25 1.64 3.28
C LYS A 58 0.86 3.00 3.82
N LEU A 59 -0.37 3.11 4.29
CA LEU A 59 -0.90 4.29 4.95
C LEU A 59 -0.90 4.04 6.46
N GLU A 60 -0.27 4.93 7.21
CA GLU A 60 -0.27 4.90 8.67
C GLU A 60 -0.63 6.29 9.21
N THR A 61 -0.97 6.36 10.49
CA THR A 61 -1.18 7.64 11.21
C THR A 61 -0.01 7.97 12.14
N ASP A 62 0.79 6.97 12.50
CA ASP A 62 1.91 7.08 13.42
C ASP A 62 3.25 7.04 12.64
N PRO A 63 4.04 8.14 12.65
CA PRO A 63 5.34 8.21 12.00
C PRO A 63 6.38 7.22 12.51
N ASP A 64 6.27 6.78 13.77
CA ASP A 64 7.30 5.94 14.39
C ASP A 64 7.22 4.50 13.90
N ILE A 65 6.03 4.06 13.46
CA ILE A 65 5.80 2.68 13.01
C ILE A 65 5.91 2.52 11.48
N ILE A 66 5.76 3.58 10.70
CA ILE A 66 5.57 3.48 9.25
C ILE A 66 6.69 2.74 8.52
N ILE A 67 7.95 3.02 8.87
CA ILE A 67 9.11 2.36 8.26
C ILE A 67 9.14 0.88 8.64
N SER A 68 8.93 0.56 9.93
CA SER A 68 8.91 -0.83 10.37
C SER A 68 7.80 -1.64 9.69
N ARG A 69 6.62 -1.05 9.50
CA ARG A 69 5.48 -1.64 8.80
C ARG A 69 5.76 -1.84 7.32
N ALA A 70 6.39 -0.86 6.67
CA ALA A 70 6.80 -0.97 5.27
C ALA A 70 7.86 -2.07 5.06
N ARG A 71 8.89 -2.12 5.92
CA ARG A 71 9.93 -3.17 5.89
C ARG A 71 9.35 -4.56 6.12
N ASN A 72 8.42 -4.70 7.08
CA ASN A 72 7.75 -5.97 7.31
C ASN A 72 6.93 -6.42 6.08
N ALA A 73 6.24 -5.50 5.38
CA ALA A 73 5.53 -5.84 4.15
C ALA A 73 6.49 -6.32 3.04
N LEU A 74 7.65 -5.70 2.89
CA LEU A 74 8.69 -6.17 1.96
C LEU A 74 9.17 -7.58 2.32
N GLU A 75 9.42 -7.85 3.60
CA GLU A 75 9.88 -9.15 4.08
C GLU A 75 8.81 -10.25 3.89
N VAL A 76 7.55 -9.97 4.22
CA VAL A 76 6.47 -10.97 4.13
C VAL A 76 6.11 -11.28 2.67
N TYR A 77 5.97 -10.25 1.84
CA TYR A 77 5.47 -10.42 0.47
C TYR A 77 6.58 -10.55 -0.57
N GLN A 78 7.82 -10.19 -0.26
CA GLN A 78 8.98 -10.26 -1.16
C GLN A 78 8.79 -9.47 -2.48
N HIS A 79 8.06 -8.35 -2.42
CA HIS A 79 7.88 -7.43 -3.54
C HIS A 79 8.93 -6.31 -3.52
N GLN A 80 8.97 -5.49 -4.57
CA GLN A 80 10.13 -4.61 -4.82
C GLN A 80 10.08 -3.28 -4.05
N VAL A 81 8.89 -2.68 -3.93
CA VAL A 81 8.76 -1.33 -3.36
C VAL A 81 7.50 -1.19 -2.52
N VAL A 82 7.64 -0.53 -1.37
CA VAL A 82 6.52 0.02 -0.59
C VAL A 82 6.56 1.54 -0.65
N VAL A 83 5.47 2.15 -1.06
CA VAL A 83 5.25 3.59 -0.96
C VAL A 83 4.50 3.85 0.34
N ALA A 84 5.14 4.56 1.27
CA ALA A 84 4.64 4.75 2.62
C ALA A 84 4.27 6.21 2.88
N ASN A 85 3.05 6.46 3.31
CA ASN A 85 2.54 7.80 3.62
C ASN A 85 1.94 7.86 5.03
N ILE A 86 2.04 9.04 5.64
CA ILE A 86 1.27 9.39 6.84
C ILE A 86 0.00 10.11 6.41
N LEU A 87 -1.14 9.75 7.01
CA LEU A 87 -2.46 10.28 6.63
C LEU A 87 -2.51 11.81 6.63
N GLU A 88 -1.92 12.45 7.63
CA GLU A 88 -1.91 13.91 7.79
C GLU A 88 -1.13 14.63 6.67
N SER A 89 -0.11 13.99 6.09
CA SER A 89 0.79 14.56 5.09
C SER A 89 0.70 13.87 3.73
N ILE A 90 -0.37 13.11 3.47
CA ILE A 90 -0.53 12.26 2.29
C ILE A 90 -0.32 12.98 0.95
N LYS A 91 -0.63 14.29 0.89
CA LYS A 91 -0.51 15.11 -0.33
C LYS A 91 0.86 15.77 -0.52
N SER A 92 1.69 15.79 0.52
CA SER A 92 2.94 16.57 0.53
C SER A 92 4.17 15.73 0.79
N PHE A 93 4.03 14.57 1.44
CA PHE A 93 5.17 13.76 1.85
C PHE A 93 4.92 12.26 1.69
N VAL A 94 5.93 11.57 1.19
CA VAL A 94 5.94 10.12 1.02
C VAL A 94 7.36 9.58 1.22
N ILE A 95 7.45 8.35 1.69
CA ILE A 95 8.70 7.61 1.80
C ILE A 95 8.60 6.38 0.91
N ILE A 96 9.49 6.29 -0.07
CA ILE A 96 9.65 5.11 -0.91
C ILE A 96 10.64 4.18 -0.22
N VAL A 97 10.18 3.01 0.18
CA VAL A 97 10.95 2.01 0.92
C VAL A 97 11.22 0.81 0.02
N THR A 98 12.48 0.38 0.00
CA THR A 98 12.95 -0.84 -0.67
C THR A 98 13.69 -1.71 0.33
N LYS A 99 14.17 -2.88 -0.10
CA LYS A 99 14.97 -3.76 0.76
C LYS A 99 16.26 -3.08 1.26
N ASP A 100 16.83 -2.16 0.50
CA ASP A 100 18.18 -1.64 0.78
C ASP A 100 18.20 -0.11 0.95
N SER A 101 17.09 0.59 0.69
CA SER A 101 17.05 2.05 0.73
C SER A 101 15.70 2.62 1.12
N GLU A 102 15.74 3.86 1.62
CA GLU A 102 14.58 4.72 1.91
C GLU A 102 14.79 6.06 1.22
N THR A 103 13.80 6.48 0.42
CA THR A 103 13.84 7.73 -0.34
C THR A 103 12.67 8.60 0.06
N LYS A 104 12.96 9.75 0.67
CA LYS A 104 11.95 10.72 1.10
C LYS A 104 11.62 11.66 -0.06
N LEU A 105 10.36 11.75 -0.43
CA LEU A 105 9.88 12.74 -1.39
C LEU A 105 8.99 13.73 -0.65
N LEU A 106 9.34 15.01 -0.76
CA LEU A 106 8.60 16.13 -0.20
C LEU A 106 8.21 17.06 -1.35
N LEU A 107 6.98 17.53 -1.34
CA LEU A 107 6.48 18.58 -2.23
C LEU A 107 6.76 19.94 -1.58
N SER A 108 7.58 20.78 -2.21
CA SER A 108 7.90 22.11 -1.68
C SER A 108 6.78 23.12 -1.95
N GLU A 109 6.78 24.24 -1.23
CA GLU A 109 5.79 25.31 -1.42
C GLU A 109 5.81 25.87 -2.85
N ASP A 110 6.99 26.04 -3.45
CA ASP A 110 7.15 26.46 -4.85
C ASP A 110 6.62 25.43 -5.85
N GLU A 111 6.71 24.14 -5.52
CA GLU A 111 6.15 23.07 -6.33
C GLU A 111 4.62 23.08 -6.27
N VAL A 112 4.06 23.27 -5.07
CA VAL A 112 2.62 23.43 -4.85
C VAL A 112 2.10 24.69 -5.56
N ALA A 113 2.81 25.81 -5.49
CA ALA A 113 2.43 27.06 -6.16
C ALA A 113 2.39 26.94 -7.69
N ARG A 114 3.20 26.03 -8.26
CA ARG A 114 3.19 25.68 -9.69
C ARG A 114 2.10 24.66 -10.05
N GLY A 115 1.31 24.20 -9.08
CA GLY A 115 0.24 23.23 -9.28
C GLY A 115 0.70 21.78 -9.38
N MET A 116 1.95 21.46 -9.01
CA MET A 116 2.43 20.09 -9.03
C MET A 116 1.82 19.28 -7.89
N VAL A 117 1.67 17.98 -8.12
CA VAL A 117 1.15 17.02 -7.12
C VAL A 117 2.20 15.97 -6.76
N ILE A 118 2.10 15.38 -5.57
CA ILE A 118 3.12 14.43 -5.07
C ILE A 118 3.22 13.17 -5.95
N GLU A 119 2.13 12.79 -6.60
CA GLU A 119 2.06 11.67 -7.53
C GLU A 119 3.04 11.82 -8.70
N GLU A 120 3.31 13.04 -9.17
CA GLU A 120 4.29 13.28 -10.23
C GLU A 120 5.69 12.84 -9.78
N LYS A 121 6.07 13.15 -8.53
CA LYS A 121 7.36 12.75 -7.95
C LYS A 121 7.42 11.25 -7.71
N ILE A 122 6.31 10.65 -7.25
CA ILE A 122 6.20 9.20 -7.05
C ILE A 122 6.38 8.46 -8.38
N VAL A 123 5.67 8.89 -9.43
CA VAL A 123 5.74 8.25 -10.75
C VAL A 123 7.12 8.38 -11.36
N ASP A 124 7.79 9.53 -11.22
CA ASP A 124 9.14 9.76 -11.75
C ASP A 124 10.19 8.83 -11.11
N ASP A 125 10.16 8.69 -9.78
CA ASP A 125 11.02 7.76 -9.05
C ASP A 125 10.72 6.29 -9.42
N LEU A 126 9.44 5.88 -9.38
CA LEU A 126 9.05 4.51 -9.68
C LEU A 126 9.33 4.10 -11.13
N ARG A 127 9.22 5.04 -12.08
CA ARG A 127 9.60 4.82 -13.48
C ARG A 127 11.08 4.46 -13.57
N SER A 128 11.94 5.23 -12.91
CA SER A 128 13.39 5.02 -12.91
C SER A 128 13.77 3.66 -12.32
N ARG A 129 13.14 3.27 -11.19
CA ARG A 129 13.33 1.94 -10.58
C ARG A 129 12.82 0.81 -11.46
N HIS A 130 11.68 1.00 -12.13
CA HIS A 130 11.15 -0.01 -13.04
C HIS A 130 12.05 -0.21 -14.26
N THR A 131 12.63 0.87 -14.81
CA THR A 131 13.63 0.77 -15.88
C THR A 131 14.84 -0.04 -15.43
N ALA A 132 15.38 0.24 -14.24
CA ALA A 132 16.49 -0.55 -13.68
C ALA A 132 16.11 -2.02 -13.49
N PHE A 133 14.92 -2.30 -12.95
CA PHE A 133 14.40 -3.66 -12.78
C PHE A 133 14.25 -4.43 -14.10
N ILE A 134 13.90 -3.75 -15.20
CA ILE A 134 13.85 -4.35 -16.53
C ILE A 134 15.27 -4.67 -17.02
N CYS A 135 16.21 -3.74 -16.85
CA CYS A 135 17.60 -3.91 -17.29
C CYS A 135 18.32 -5.04 -16.52
N ASP A 136 18.12 -5.16 -15.21
CA ASP A 136 18.75 -6.20 -14.37
C ASP A 136 18.22 -7.61 -14.65
N ARG A 137 17.10 -7.74 -15.36
CA ARG A 137 16.44 -9.02 -15.68
C ARG A 137 16.65 -9.48 -17.13
N ASN A 138 17.42 -8.73 -17.92
CA ASN A 138 17.96 -9.18 -19.21
C ASN A 138 19.34 -9.81 -19.02
#